data_AF-A0A4Z1NWF5-F1
#
_entry.id   AF-A0A4Z1NWF5-F1
#
_cell.length_a   1.000
_cell.length_b   1.000
_cell.length_c   1.000
_cell.angle_alpha   90.00
_cell.angle_beta   90.00
_cell.angle_gamma   90.00
#
_symmetry.space_group_name_H-M   'P 1'
#
loop_
_entity.id
_entity.type
_entity.pdbx_description
1 polymer ?
#
loop_
_entity_poly.entity_id
_entity_poly.type
_entity_poly.pdbx_seq_one_letter_code
_entity_poly.pdbx_strand_id
1 'polypeptide(L)'
;MSPADKTLTAILADFGLDKEQERRKFGSKVNFVGQIPSVEKTGSEKINLSLVGAVPAAANALAASWIFEGRGGGEQVVDVDVGRGHNYIDPDVGMTPSLNGQEITVDLVVGNPFLKNIYETKDGRHVVLSAVYVDLVYQWSSFLGCSVLEQDVKDAVGKWNAKDLEASAATAGLPMAIVQSPSEWANHPHGSIMTSLPIVNVKHIQTSAPPLVLSPNPKRPLEGLKVLCATHAIAGPTIGRTLAEHGASVLQIMFTHGFEHNFVYTYANIGTASTRLNFHKEADRVRMWELIKDAHVWVDSYREGGLSKFGFGDEELHGVNPGLIISHVRCYGIEGPWSGKPGFDMQGSASSGLMAYCGGSLQSPAWPPGMVINDYTTGYFGALAVQACVLRRMREGGGFVVGPSLTGTAMSILKLFKTAVDCGFDGEALGPEVLEGATGMGYLRTLKPLPKMSLTPIGYEFLLVPIGSSVPAFPGQEGEYDVSKQVPREKHQALGDFAVPLMKRLTNDTASSYLRQPECTSPPSTPASLALLGSTAIAVDNSALGLAIPTNDGPACEANSGFNVFNGTKGIGDCQDYLIDNDKACLWIAPYYHLML
;
A
#
# COMPACT_ATOMS: atom_id res chain seq x y z
N MET A 1 -18.90 24.67 20.10
CA MET A 1 -18.41 23.47 19.40
C MET A 1 -17.03 23.78 18.89
N SER A 2 -16.00 23.06 19.36
CA SER A 2 -14.61 23.30 18.96
C SER A 2 -14.42 23.03 17.45
N PRO A 3 -13.33 23.52 16.82
CA PRO A 3 -12.99 23.13 15.45
C PRO A 3 -12.94 21.61 15.26
N ALA A 4 -12.33 20.88 16.22
CA ALA A 4 -12.26 19.42 16.19
C ALA A 4 -13.66 18.76 16.21
N ASP A 5 -14.58 19.22 17.06
CA ASP A 5 -15.96 18.71 17.12
C ASP A 5 -16.75 18.97 15.83
N LYS A 6 -16.54 20.13 15.21
CA LYS A 6 -17.18 20.49 13.93
C LYS A 6 -16.68 19.56 12.82
N THR A 7 -15.38 19.34 12.75
CA THR A 7 -14.78 18.43 11.77
C THR A 7 -15.19 16.98 12.02
N LEU A 8 -15.20 16.52 13.28
CA LEU A 8 -15.69 15.18 13.64
C LEU A 8 -17.14 14.99 13.22
N THR A 9 -18.00 15.97 13.49
CA THR A 9 -19.41 15.97 13.04
C THR A 9 -19.48 15.79 11.53
N ALA A 10 -18.75 16.60 10.77
CA ALA A 10 -18.81 16.58 9.31
C ALA A 10 -18.35 15.23 8.74
N ILE A 11 -17.29 14.66 9.33
CA ILE A 11 -16.80 13.32 8.96
C ILE A 11 -17.85 12.26 9.30
N LEU A 12 -18.35 12.18 10.53
CA LEU A 12 -19.37 11.19 10.88
C LEU A 12 -20.59 11.29 9.96
N ALA A 13 -21.01 12.50 9.60
CA ALA A 13 -22.13 12.70 8.69
C ALA A 13 -21.87 12.15 7.28
N ASP A 14 -20.68 12.38 6.73
CA ASP A 14 -20.27 11.87 5.42
C ASP A 14 -20.27 10.33 5.37
N PHE A 15 -20.01 9.68 6.51
CA PHE A 15 -20.00 8.21 6.66
C PHE A 15 -21.38 7.63 7.06
N GLY A 16 -22.43 8.44 7.07
CA GLY A 16 -23.78 8.00 7.46
C GLY A 16 -23.92 7.68 8.95
N LEU A 17 -23.03 8.21 9.78
CA LEU A 17 -22.99 8.05 11.23
C LEU A 17 -23.62 9.25 11.98
N ASP A 18 -24.49 10.02 11.31
CA ASP A 18 -24.97 11.32 11.84
C ASP A 18 -26.15 11.33 12.84
N LYS A 19 -25.94 12.24 13.78
CA LYS A 19 -26.64 13.01 14.82
C LYS A 19 -28.02 12.78 15.40
N GLU A 20 -28.96 12.01 14.86
CA GLU A 20 -30.23 11.79 15.60
C GLU A 20 -30.58 10.34 15.86
N GLN A 21 -30.28 9.43 14.93
CA GLN A 21 -30.62 8.02 15.11
C GLN A 21 -29.57 7.27 15.93
N GLU A 22 -28.29 7.40 15.59
CA GLU A 22 -27.23 6.68 16.32
C GLU A 22 -26.95 7.32 17.69
N ARG A 23 -26.98 8.67 17.81
CA ARG A 23 -26.77 9.37 19.09
C ARG A 23 -27.90 9.19 20.12
N ARG A 24 -29.12 8.87 19.68
CA ARG A 24 -30.21 8.49 20.60
C ARG A 24 -30.08 7.04 21.07
N LYS A 25 -29.34 6.22 20.31
CA LYS A 25 -29.18 4.80 20.56
C LYS A 25 -27.93 4.48 21.37
N PHE A 26 -26.86 5.25 21.17
CA PHE A 26 -25.57 5.06 21.80
C PHE A 26 -25.17 6.29 22.63
N GLY A 27 -24.60 6.04 23.80
CA GLY A 27 -24.19 7.08 24.75
C GLY A 27 -22.71 7.43 24.72
N SER A 28 -21.85 6.63 24.06
CA SER A 28 -20.43 6.97 23.94
C SER A 28 -20.21 8.30 23.22
N LYS A 29 -19.19 9.03 23.68
CA LYS A 29 -18.89 10.39 23.21
C LYS A 29 -17.39 10.62 23.11
N VAL A 30 -17.01 11.53 22.22
CA VAL A 30 -15.64 12.03 22.09
C VAL A 30 -15.48 13.29 22.91
N ASN A 31 -14.32 13.41 23.57
CA ASN A 31 -13.86 14.60 24.24
C ASN A 31 -12.48 14.97 23.69
N PHE A 32 -12.39 16.09 22.96
CA PHE A 32 -11.11 16.62 22.51
C PHE A 32 -10.48 17.40 23.66
N VAL A 33 -9.31 16.94 24.13
CA VAL A 33 -8.55 17.55 25.22
C VAL A 33 -7.31 18.27 24.69
N GLY A 34 -6.76 19.19 25.49
CA GLY A 34 -5.62 20.01 25.07
C GLY A 34 -6.02 21.15 24.13
N GLN A 35 -5.02 21.80 23.54
CA GLN A 35 -5.19 22.88 22.58
C GLN A 35 -4.55 22.49 21.26
N ILE A 36 -5.16 22.93 20.15
CA ILE A 36 -4.60 22.74 18.81
C ILE A 36 -3.28 23.54 18.75
N PRO A 37 -2.15 22.91 18.35
CA PRO A 37 -0.88 23.61 18.26
C PRO A 37 -0.87 24.70 17.19
N SER A 38 -0.02 25.70 17.37
CA SER A 38 0.20 26.74 16.34
C SER A 38 0.85 26.17 15.08
N VAL A 39 0.74 26.90 13.97
CA VAL A 39 1.30 26.48 12.68
C VAL A 39 2.82 26.44 12.70
N GLU A 40 3.47 27.33 13.45
CA GLU A 40 4.92 27.37 13.63
C GLU A 40 5.42 26.12 14.35
N LYS A 41 4.67 25.66 15.36
CA LYS A 41 5.04 24.50 16.17
C LYS A 41 4.84 23.17 15.44
N THR A 42 3.97 23.13 14.43
CA THR A 42 3.73 21.93 13.61
C THR A 42 4.44 21.98 12.26
N GLY A 43 5.05 23.10 11.89
CA GLY A 43 5.72 23.29 10.61
C GLY A 43 4.77 23.25 9.40
N SER A 44 3.48 23.53 9.60
CA SER A 44 2.47 23.47 8.53
C SER A 44 1.53 24.67 8.57
N GLU A 45 1.79 25.62 7.66
CA GLU A 45 1.03 26.87 7.56
C GLU A 45 -0.35 26.71 6.94
N LYS A 46 -0.56 25.68 6.11
CA LYS A 46 -1.75 25.55 5.24
C LYS A 46 -2.70 24.43 5.64
N ILE A 47 -2.18 23.39 6.30
CA ILE A 47 -2.95 22.21 6.71
C ILE A 47 -2.81 22.01 8.22
N ASN A 48 -3.93 21.81 8.92
CA ASN A 48 -3.95 21.57 10.34
C ASN A 48 -3.66 20.09 10.62
N LEU A 49 -2.38 19.76 10.74
CA LEU A 49 -1.88 18.40 10.93
C LEU A 49 -2.41 17.74 12.21
N SER A 50 -2.61 18.56 13.26
CA SER A 50 -3.22 18.11 14.51
C SER A 50 -4.62 17.52 14.26
N LEU A 51 -5.47 18.23 13.53
CA LEU A 51 -6.81 17.74 13.23
C LEU A 51 -6.81 16.56 12.25
N VAL A 52 -5.89 16.54 11.27
CA VAL A 52 -5.77 15.41 10.32
C VAL A 52 -5.46 14.11 11.06
N GLY A 53 -4.56 14.11 12.04
CA GLY A 53 -4.27 12.90 12.80
C GLY A 53 -5.29 12.60 13.91
N ALA A 54 -5.82 13.62 14.58
CA ALA A 54 -6.69 13.42 15.75
C ALA A 54 -8.13 13.02 15.38
N VAL A 55 -8.74 13.68 14.39
CA VAL A 55 -10.18 13.54 14.16
C VAL A 55 -10.56 12.20 13.51
N PRO A 56 -9.85 11.69 12.48
CA PRO A 56 -10.12 10.36 11.93
C PRO A 56 -9.90 9.23 12.96
N ALA A 57 -8.88 9.34 13.81
CA ALA A 57 -8.66 8.40 14.91
C ALA A 57 -9.82 8.44 15.94
N ALA A 58 -10.28 9.64 16.31
CA ALA A 58 -11.44 9.82 17.18
C ALA A 58 -12.72 9.20 16.60
N ALA A 59 -12.96 9.38 15.30
CA ALA A 59 -14.11 8.81 14.61
C ALA A 59 -14.10 7.28 14.63
N ASN A 60 -12.93 6.66 14.42
CA ASN A 60 -12.78 5.21 14.51
C ASN A 60 -13.05 4.69 15.93
N ALA A 61 -12.48 5.31 16.95
CA ALA A 61 -12.70 4.91 18.35
C ALA A 61 -14.17 5.09 18.79
N LEU A 62 -14.86 6.13 18.28
CA LEU A 62 -16.28 6.33 18.53
C LEU A 62 -17.14 5.25 17.84
N ALA A 63 -16.88 4.97 16.56
CA ALA A 63 -17.60 3.93 15.82
C ALA A 63 -17.40 2.54 16.47
N ALA A 64 -16.18 2.24 16.91
CA ALA A 64 -15.87 1.03 17.67
C ALA A 64 -16.72 0.98 18.96
N SER A 65 -16.79 2.09 19.71
CA SER A 65 -17.59 2.18 20.93
C SER A 65 -19.08 1.93 20.68
N TRP A 66 -19.62 2.40 19.57
CA TRP A 66 -21.01 2.13 19.19
C TRP A 66 -21.25 0.66 18.82
N ILE A 67 -20.30 0.00 18.17
CA ILE A 67 -20.36 -1.45 17.93
C ILE A 67 -20.33 -2.21 19.26
N PHE A 68 -19.49 -1.77 20.21
CA PHE A 68 -19.40 -2.33 21.56
C PHE A 68 -20.74 -2.22 22.31
N GLU A 69 -21.32 -1.03 22.37
CA GLU A 69 -22.64 -0.78 22.99
C GLU A 69 -23.76 -1.57 22.32
N GLY A 70 -23.76 -1.63 20.98
CA GLY A 70 -24.73 -2.40 20.20
C GLY A 70 -24.72 -3.91 20.49
N ARG A 71 -23.69 -4.40 21.17
CA ARG A 71 -23.51 -5.81 21.58
C ARG A 71 -23.67 -6.02 23.09
N GLY A 72 -24.16 -5.03 23.82
CA GLY A 72 -24.36 -5.08 25.27
C GLY A 72 -23.21 -4.51 26.11
N GLY A 73 -22.19 -3.92 25.45
CA GLY A 73 -21.14 -3.18 26.14
C GLY A 73 -21.66 -1.87 26.77
N GLY A 74 -20.91 -1.34 27.73
CA GLY A 74 -21.23 -0.04 28.36
C GLY A 74 -20.81 1.17 27.52
N GLU A 75 -21.44 2.30 27.79
CA GLU A 75 -21.06 3.61 27.24
C GLU A 75 -19.65 4.02 27.71
N GLN A 76 -18.87 4.66 26.84
CA GLN A 76 -17.52 5.12 27.17
C GLN A 76 -17.19 6.50 26.63
N VAL A 77 -16.23 7.15 27.29
CA VAL A 77 -15.65 8.42 26.86
C VAL A 77 -14.39 8.11 26.07
N VAL A 78 -14.27 8.75 24.91
CA VAL A 78 -13.09 8.71 24.03
C VAL A 78 -12.37 10.06 24.15
N ASP A 79 -11.31 10.11 24.95
CA ASP A 79 -10.46 11.29 25.08
C ASP A 79 -9.40 11.32 23.96
N VAL A 80 -9.25 12.45 23.29
CA VAL A 80 -8.27 12.63 22.21
C VAL A 80 -7.52 13.95 22.39
N ASP A 81 -6.22 13.87 22.65
CA ASP A 81 -5.36 15.03 22.85
C ASP A 81 -4.97 15.66 21.51
N VAL A 82 -5.60 16.78 21.16
CA VAL A 82 -5.33 17.48 19.90
C VAL A 82 -3.93 18.07 19.85
N GLY A 83 -3.27 18.30 20.99
CA GLY A 83 -1.88 18.75 21.05
C GLY A 83 -0.90 17.74 20.42
N ARG A 84 -1.30 16.47 20.29
CA ARG A 84 -0.48 15.36 19.77
C ARG A 84 -0.85 14.90 18.37
N GLY A 85 -1.95 15.40 17.79
CA GLY A 85 -2.50 14.85 16.54
C GLY A 85 -1.53 14.85 15.35
N HIS A 86 -0.62 15.83 15.28
CA HIS A 86 0.35 15.97 14.19
C HIS A 86 1.34 14.80 14.11
N ASN A 87 1.51 14.02 15.18
CA ASN A 87 2.36 12.83 15.20
C ASN A 87 1.76 11.63 14.45
N TYR A 88 0.48 11.68 14.06
CA TYR A 88 -0.29 10.53 13.57
C TYR A 88 -0.67 10.61 12.09
N ILE A 89 -0.13 11.59 11.36
CA ILE A 89 -0.31 11.71 9.91
C ILE A 89 0.71 10.89 9.12
N ASP A 90 1.86 10.67 9.73
CA ASP A 90 2.97 9.83 9.29
C ASP A 90 3.77 9.51 10.58
N PRO A 91 4.01 8.23 10.90
CA PRO A 91 4.77 7.86 12.08
C PRO A 91 6.13 8.55 12.17
N ASP A 92 6.82 8.75 11.05
CA ASP A 92 8.16 9.34 11.02
C ASP A 92 8.17 10.85 11.32
N VAL A 93 7.02 11.52 11.26
CA VAL A 93 6.86 12.92 11.69
C VAL A 93 6.88 13.02 13.21
N GLY A 94 6.22 12.09 13.90
CA GLY A 94 6.08 12.16 15.35
C GLY A 94 7.19 11.45 16.12
N MET A 95 7.67 10.32 15.60
CA MET A 95 8.71 9.52 16.22
C MET A 95 9.56 8.87 15.15
N THR A 96 10.78 8.46 15.48
CA THR A 96 11.48 7.41 14.73
C THR A 96 11.32 6.10 15.48
N PRO A 97 10.44 5.20 15.03
CA PRO A 97 10.31 3.90 15.66
C PRO A 97 11.57 3.05 15.48
N SER A 98 11.70 2.04 16.33
CA SER A 98 12.90 1.24 16.40
C SER A 98 12.62 -0.23 16.69
N LEU A 99 13.55 -1.07 16.23
CA LEU A 99 13.64 -2.48 16.56
C LEU A 99 14.96 -2.73 17.29
N ASN A 100 14.89 -3.28 18.50
CA ASN A 100 16.06 -3.50 19.38
C ASN A 100 16.88 -2.22 19.62
N GLY A 101 16.21 -1.06 19.65
CA GLY A 101 16.86 0.24 19.83
C GLY A 101 17.55 0.79 18.58
N GLN A 102 17.49 0.10 17.45
CA GLN A 102 17.98 0.60 16.15
C GLN A 102 16.83 1.14 15.30
N GLU A 103 17.09 2.18 14.53
CA GLU A 103 16.17 2.68 13.52
C GLU A 103 15.76 1.56 12.55
N ILE A 104 14.52 1.65 12.08
CA ILE A 104 14.01 0.72 11.07
C ILE A 104 14.57 1.15 9.72
N THR A 105 15.16 0.21 8.98
CA THR A 105 15.83 0.54 7.72
C THR A 105 14.84 1.06 6.69
N VAL A 106 15.21 2.17 6.07
CA VAL A 106 14.51 2.69 4.90
C VAL A 106 15.15 2.07 3.67
N ASP A 107 14.53 1.01 3.16
CA ASP A 107 15.04 0.19 2.05
C ASP A 107 14.82 0.87 0.67
N LEU A 108 14.90 2.21 0.64
CA LEU A 108 14.80 3.03 -0.57
C LEU A 108 16.19 3.40 -1.08
N VAL A 109 16.38 3.37 -2.39
CA VAL A 109 17.62 3.82 -3.01
C VAL A 109 17.78 5.32 -2.79
N VAL A 110 18.84 5.72 -2.08
CA VAL A 110 19.21 7.13 -1.90
C VAL A 110 19.41 7.77 -3.27
N GLY A 111 18.76 8.91 -3.50
CA GLY A 111 18.81 9.60 -4.79
C GLY A 111 17.87 9.04 -5.85
N ASN A 112 16.93 8.14 -5.50
CA ASN A 112 15.89 7.71 -6.44
C ASN A 112 15.07 8.93 -6.94
N PRO A 113 15.14 9.25 -8.25
CA PRO A 113 14.56 10.47 -8.81
C PRO A 113 13.02 10.43 -8.88
N PHE A 114 12.40 9.31 -8.51
CA PHE A 114 10.95 9.11 -8.57
C PHE A 114 10.29 9.05 -7.18
N LEU A 115 10.93 9.60 -6.13
CA LEU A 115 10.35 9.63 -4.79
C LEU A 115 9.79 11.00 -4.40
N LYS A 116 10.58 12.07 -4.62
CA LYS A 116 10.26 13.41 -4.11
C LYS A 116 10.26 14.50 -5.17
N ASN A 117 10.58 14.18 -6.42
CA ASN A 117 10.75 15.19 -7.45
C ASN A 117 9.42 15.53 -8.12
N ILE A 118 9.19 16.82 -8.32
CA ILE A 118 8.12 17.37 -9.14
C ILE A 118 8.78 17.93 -10.40
N TYR A 119 8.48 17.34 -11.54
CA TYR A 119 9.14 17.68 -12.80
C TYR A 119 8.29 18.66 -13.61
N GLU A 120 8.96 19.62 -14.25
CA GLU A 120 8.34 20.48 -15.24
C GLU A 120 8.36 19.81 -16.62
N THR A 121 7.26 19.90 -17.33
CA THR A 121 7.06 19.38 -18.70
C THR A 121 7.22 20.48 -19.74
N LYS A 122 7.30 20.11 -21.02
CA LYS A 122 7.52 21.03 -22.14
C LYS A 122 6.51 22.20 -22.19
N ASP A 123 5.27 21.95 -21.78
CA ASP A 123 4.16 22.90 -21.76
C ASP A 123 4.07 23.69 -20.43
N GLY A 124 5.10 23.64 -19.59
CA GLY A 124 5.19 24.40 -18.33
C GLY A 124 4.27 23.85 -17.22
N ARG A 125 3.76 22.63 -17.38
CA ARG A 125 2.98 21.93 -16.35
C ARG A 125 3.90 21.13 -15.44
N HIS A 126 3.48 20.94 -14.20
CA HIS A 126 4.20 20.13 -13.23
C HIS A 126 3.59 18.73 -13.12
N VAL A 127 4.44 17.71 -13.01
CA VAL A 127 4.06 16.30 -12.96
C VAL A 127 4.83 15.54 -11.88
N VAL A 128 4.21 14.49 -11.34
CA VAL A 128 4.85 13.55 -10.42
C VAL A 128 4.87 12.16 -11.03
N LEU A 129 6.07 11.58 -11.10
CA LEU A 129 6.32 10.20 -11.52
C LEU A 129 6.82 9.46 -10.29
N SER A 130 6.24 8.29 -9.98
CA SER A 130 6.59 7.57 -8.75
C SER A 130 7.16 6.18 -8.98
N ALA A 131 8.20 5.84 -8.22
CA ALA A 131 8.82 4.52 -8.21
C ALA A 131 9.25 4.14 -6.80
N VAL A 132 8.27 3.78 -5.96
CA VAL A 132 8.52 3.35 -4.56
C VAL A 132 8.97 1.89 -4.47
N TYR A 133 8.79 1.10 -5.54
CA TYR A 133 9.28 -0.28 -5.66
C TYR A 133 10.29 -0.39 -6.80
N VAL A 134 11.27 -1.28 -6.64
CA VAL A 134 12.45 -1.36 -7.52
C VAL A 134 12.09 -1.67 -8.97
N ASP A 135 11.07 -2.48 -9.20
CA ASP A 135 10.58 -2.81 -10.54
C ASP A 135 10.05 -1.58 -11.29
N LEU A 136 9.41 -0.64 -10.58
CA LEU A 136 8.94 0.62 -11.18
C LEU A 136 10.10 1.52 -11.63
N VAL A 137 11.24 1.49 -10.95
CA VAL A 137 12.43 2.28 -11.34
C VAL A 137 12.92 1.82 -12.72
N TYR A 138 13.02 0.51 -12.93
CA TYR A 138 13.40 -0.05 -14.23
C TYR A 138 12.36 0.25 -15.31
N GLN A 139 11.08 0.14 -15.00
CA GLN A 139 10.02 0.43 -15.96
C GLN A 139 10.03 1.91 -16.37
N TRP A 140 10.23 2.84 -15.43
CA TRP A 140 10.35 4.26 -15.74
C TRP A 140 11.58 4.60 -16.58
N SER A 141 12.74 4.06 -16.23
CA SER A 141 13.98 4.24 -17.00
C SER A 141 13.83 3.72 -18.43
N SER A 142 13.22 2.53 -18.61
CA SER A 142 12.94 1.97 -19.92
C SER A 142 11.91 2.79 -20.71
N PHE A 143 10.87 3.30 -20.05
CA PHE A 143 9.80 4.08 -20.69
C PHE A 143 10.31 5.45 -21.17
N LEU A 144 11.10 6.14 -20.33
CA LEU A 144 11.66 7.45 -20.67
C LEU A 144 12.89 7.35 -21.59
N GLY A 145 13.51 6.17 -21.69
CA GLY A 145 14.72 5.95 -22.47
C GLY A 145 15.92 6.71 -21.91
N CYS A 146 16.02 6.81 -20.57
CA CYS A 146 17.05 7.58 -19.88
C CYS A 146 17.64 6.80 -18.69
N SER A 147 18.78 7.26 -18.17
CA SER A 147 19.32 6.71 -16.92
C SER A 147 18.45 7.10 -15.70
N VAL A 148 18.78 6.57 -14.53
CA VAL A 148 18.13 6.91 -13.25
C VAL A 148 18.80 8.10 -12.54
N LEU A 149 19.55 8.93 -13.26
CA LEU A 149 20.02 10.21 -12.77
C LEU A 149 18.88 11.24 -12.82
N GLU A 150 18.73 12.04 -11.76
CA GLU A 150 17.67 13.05 -11.69
C GLU A 150 17.68 14.02 -12.87
N GLN A 151 18.85 14.47 -13.31
CA GLN A 151 18.97 15.38 -14.46
C GLN A 151 18.51 14.72 -15.76
N ASP A 152 18.86 13.44 -15.99
CA ASP A 152 18.44 12.72 -17.19
C ASP A 152 16.92 12.50 -17.21
N VAL A 153 16.32 12.20 -16.05
CA VAL A 153 14.86 12.09 -15.90
C VAL A 153 14.20 13.44 -16.16
N LYS A 154 14.74 14.53 -15.61
CA LYS A 154 14.26 15.89 -15.85
C LYS A 154 14.30 16.25 -17.33
N ASP A 155 15.42 15.99 -18.00
CA ASP A 155 15.60 16.27 -19.43
C ASP A 155 14.67 15.40 -20.30
N ALA A 156 14.39 14.16 -19.89
CA ALA A 156 13.43 13.30 -20.56
C ALA A 156 12.00 13.82 -20.39
N VAL A 157 11.57 14.12 -19.17
CA VAL A 157 10.22 14.65 -18.87
C VAL A 157 9.98 16.00 -19.56
N GLY A 158 10.98 16.87 -19.58
CA GLY A 158 10.91 18.19 -20.22
C GLY A 158 10.69 18.15 -21.74
N LYS A 159 10.77 16.99 -22.39
CA LYS A 159 10.46 16.81 -23.82
C LYS A 159 8.99 16.53 -24.11
N TRP A 160 8.21 16.16 -23.09
CA TRP A 160 6.80 15.78 -23.23
C TRP A 160 5.86 16.92 -22.89
N ASN A 161 4.68 16.97 -23.53
CA ASN A 161 3.54 17.69 -22.95
C ASN A 161 2.92 16.84 -21.83
N ALA A 162 2.44 17.47 -20.76
CA ALA A 162 1.95 16.75 -19.59
C ALA A 162 0.81 15.75 -19.88
N LYS A 163 -0.15 16.14 -20.73
CA LYS A 163 -1.29 15.25 -21.08
C LYS A 163 -0.86 14.03 -21.89
N ASP A 164 0.06 14.20 -22.82
CA ASP A 164 0.57 13.11 -23.65
C ASP A 164 1.38 12.13 -22.81
N LEU A 165 2.19 12.66 -21.87
CA LEU A 165 2.94 11.86 -20.91
C LEU A 165 2.00 11.07 -19.99
N GLU A 166 0.96 11.70 -19.44
CA GLU A 166 0.01 11.04 -18.53
C GLU A 166 -0.75 9.91 -19.23
N ALA A 167 -1.23 10.14 -20.46
CA ALA A 167 -1.92 9.12 -21.24
C ALA A 167 -1.00 7.94 -21.60
N SER A 168 0.24 8.23 -21.99
CA SER A 168 1.24 7.21 -22.34
C SER A 168 1.67 6.39 -21.12
N ALA A 169 1.93 7.06 -19.99
CA ALA A 169 2.26 6.40 -18.73
C ALA A 169 1.10 5.54 -18.21
N ALA A 170 -0.14 6.03 -18.28
CA ALA A 170 -1.32 5.25 -17.89
C ALA A 170 -1.47 3.98 -18.75
N THR A 171 -1.24 4.07 -20.06
CA THR A 171 -1.24 2.91 -20.97
C THR A 171 -0.14 1.90 -20.60
N ALA A 172 1.04 2.39 -20.21
CA ALA A 172 2.15 1.57 -19.72
C ALA A 172 1.96 1.02 -18.29
N GLY A 173 0.88 1.39 -17.60
CA GLY A 173 0.62 0.98 -16.22
C GLY A 173 1.56 1.63 -15.19
N LEU A 174 2.12 2.79 -15.53
CA LEU A 174 3.05 3.57 -14.72
C LEU A 174 2.34 4.66 -13.89
N PRO A 175 2.66 4.81 -12.59
CA PRO A 175 2.00 5.77 -11.72
C PRO A 175 2.52 7.19 -11.97
N MET A 176 1.71 8.00 -12.66
CA MET A 176 2.00 9.39 -12.94
C MET A 176 0.73 10.24 -12.79
N ALA A 177 0.92 11.48 -12.32
CA ALA A 177 -0.14 12.47 -12.26
C ALA A 177 0.37 13.85 -12.64
N ILE A 178 -0.48 14.60 -13.34
CA ILE A 178 -0.33 16.05 -13.48
C ILE A 178 -0.74 16.71 -12.16
N VAL A 179 0.04 17.70 -11.72
CA VAL A 179 -0.37 18.58 -10.61
C VAL A 179 -1.48 19.49 -11.12
N GLN A 180 -2.64 19.41 -10.46
CA GLN A 180 -3.83 20.19 -10.81
C GLN A 180 -4.16 21.19 -9.71
N SER A 181 -5.03 22.16 -10.00
CA SER A 181 -5.70 22.92 -8.96
C SER A 181 -7.00 22.21 -8.54
N PRO A 182 -7.59 22.54 -7.38
CA PRO A 182 -8.89 21.97 -7.01
C PRO A 182 -9.99 22.26 -8.04
N SER A 183 -9.95 23.40 -8.72
CA SER A 183 -10.92 23.76 -9.77
C SER A 183 -10.65 23.04 -11.09
N GLU A 184 -9.39 22.84 -11.48
CA GLU A 184 -9.04 21.99 -12.63
C GLU A 184 -9.52 20.55 -12.41
N TRP A 185 -9.27 20.00 -11.21
CA TRP A 185 -9.69 18.65 -10.86
C TRP A 185 -11.21 18.49 -10.85
N ALA A 186 -11.95 19.43 -10.27
CA ALA A 186 -13.41 19.37 -10.26
C ALA A 186 -14.04 19.38 -11.67
N ASN A 187 -13.34 19.95 -12.66
CA ASN A 187 -13.76 19.97 -14.07
C ASN A 187 -13.17 18.80 -14.89
N HIS A 188 -12.24 18.03 -14.33
CA HIS A 188 -11.67 16.86 -14.98
C HIS A 188 -12.70 15.73 -15.02
N PRO A 189 -12.82 14.93 -16.12
CA PRO A 189 -13.85 13.89 -16.24
C PRO A 189 -13.90 12.88 -15.07
N HIS A 190 -12.74 12.54 -14.51
CA HIS A 190 -12.69 11.69 -13.31
C HIS A 190 -12.95 12.47 -12.02
N GLY A 191 -12.39 13.68 -11.91
CA GLY A 191 -12.48 14.48 -10.69
C GLY A 191 -13.88 15.04 -10.44
N SER A 192 -14.67 15.28 -11.49
CA SER A 192 -16.09 15.63 -11.38
C SER A 192 -16.91 14.50 -10.74
N ILE A 193 -16.62 13.24 -11.09
CA ILE A 193 -17.26 12.06 -10.48
C ILE A 193 -16.88 12.01 -9.00
N MET A 194 -15.58 12.04 -8.68
CA MET A 194 -15.12 11.99 -7.29
C MET A 194 -15.67 13.13 -6.43
N THR A 195 -15.85 14.33 -7.00
CA THR A 195 -16.42 15.49 -6.28
C THR A 195 -17.89 15.30 -5.90
N SER A 196 -18.61 14.43 -6.62
CA SER A 196 -20.01 14.09 -6.33
C SER A 196 -20.17 12.95 -5.31
N LEU A 197 -19.09 12.25 -5.00
CA LEU A 197 -19.08 11.11 -4.08
C LEU A 197 -18.75 11.55 -2.65
N PRO A 198 -19.16 10.77 -1.63
CA PRO A 198 -18.63 10.93 -0.27
C PRO A 198 -17.12 10.64 -0.22
N ILE A 199 -16.47 10.97 0.90
CA ILE A 199 -15.03 10.73 1.12
C ILE A 199 -14.65 9.28 0.85
N VAL A 200 -15.49 8.35 1.33
CA VAL A 200 -15.42 6.93 1.00
C VAL A 200 -16.76 6.48 0.43
N ASN A 201 -16.75 6.04 -0.82
CA ASN A 201 -17.95 5.51 -1.46
C ASN A 201 -18.33 4.15 -0.86
N VAL A 202 -19.59 3.98 -0.51
CA VAL A 202 -20.14 2.75 0.08
C VAL A 202 -21.38 2.33 -0.69
N LYS A 203 -21.35 1.12 -1.25
CA LYS A 203 -22.48 0.48 -1.94
C LYS A 203 -22.99 -0.68 -1.10
N HIS A 204 -24.28 -0.65 -0.77
CA HIS A 204 -24.97 -1.81 -0.20
C HIS A 204 -25.30 -2.79 -1.32
N ILE A 205 -24.85 -4.02 -1.17
CA ILE A 205 -25.15 -5.12 -2.09
C ILE A 205 -26.30 -5.92 -1.49
N GLN A 206 -27.45 -5.84 -2.14
CA GLN A 206 -28.64 -6.56 -1.72
C GLN A 206 -28.42 -8.06 -1.92
N THR A 207 -28.09 -8.75 -0.85
CA THR A 207 -27.95 -10.21 -0.82
C THR A 207 -28.95 -10.83 0.14
N SER A 208 -29.02 -12.16 0.18
CA SER A 208 -29.82 -12.90 1.16
C SER A 208 -29.14 -13.03 2.52
N ALA A 209 -28.00 -12.35 2.76
CA ALA A 209 -27.28 -12.45 4.02
C ALA A 209 -28.11 -11.87 5.17
N PRO A 210 -28.33 -12.62 6.26
CA PRO A 210 -29.02 -12.11 7.44
C PRO A 210 -28.16 -11.04 8.15
N PRO A 211 -28.74 -10.31 9.11
CA PRO A 211 -27.99 -9.42 9.98
C PRO A 211 -26.77 -10.10 10.61
N LEU A 212 -25.65 -9.37 10.67
CA LEU A 212 -24.41 -9.87 11.27
C LEU A 212 -24.59 -10.06 12.77
N VAL A 213 -24.37 -11.29 13.24
CA VAL A 213 -24.39 -11.63 14.66
C VAL A 213 -22.95 -11.82 15.15
N LEU A 214 -22.47 -10.89 15.97
CA LEU A 214 -21.22 -11.03 16.72
C LEU A 214 -21.53 -11.42 18.17
N SER A 215 -20.57 -12.02 18.87
CA SER A 215 -20.74 -12.45 20.26
C SER A 215 -21.23 -11.30 21.17
N PRO A 216 -22.25 -11.52 22.02
CA PRO A 216 -22.71 -10.51 22.96
C PRO A 216 -21.70 -10.32 24.11
N ASN A 217 -21.74 -9.16 24.76
CA ASN A 217 -20.88 -8.79 25.89
C ASN A 217 -19.38 -8.99 25.63
N PRO A 218 -18.84 -8.44 24.52
CA PRO A 218 -17.42 -8.56 24.24
C PRO A 218 -16.57 -7.84 25.30
N LYS A 219 -15.29 -8.15 25.39
CA LYS A 219 -14.30 -7.40 26.19
C LYS A 219 -13.67 -6.26 25.39
N ARG A 220 -13.63 -6.40 24.07
CA ARG A 220 -13.10 -5.38 23.14
C ARG A 220 -14.10 -5.04 22.05
N PRO A 221 -14.13 -3.79 21.54
CA PRO A 221 -15.16 -3.35 20.61
C PRO A 221 -15.38 -4.24 19.38
N LEU A 222 -14.29 -4.66 18.74
CA LEU A 222 -14.31 -5.45 17.51
C LEU A 222 -13.96 -6.94 17.74
N GLU A 223 -14.00 -7.40 18.99
CA GLU A 223 -13.77 -8.81 19.32
C GLU A 223 -14.71 -9.72 18.52
N GLY A 224 -14.16 -10.74 17.86
CA GLY A 224 -14.88 -11.67 16.99
C GLY A 224 -15.07 -11.19 15.55
N LEU A 225 -14.67 -9.96 15.20
CA LEU A 225 -14.66 -9.50 13.81
C LEU A 225 -13.43 -10.06 13.08
N LYS A 226 -13.65 -10.92 12.08
CA LYS A 226 -12.59 -11.51 11.23
C LYS A 226 -12.36 -10.67 9.98
N VAL A 227 -11.13 -10.20 9.78
CA VAL A 227 -10.72 -9.32 8.68
C VAL A 227 -9.62 -10.00 7.88
N LEU A 228 -9.86 -10.22 6.59
CA LEU A 228 -8.89 -10.80 5.66
C LEU A 228 -8.36 -9.70 4.75
N CYS A 229 -7.05 -9.45 4.82
CA CYS A 229 -6.39 -8.41 4.05
C CYS A 229 -5.50 -9.05 2.98
N ALA A 230 -5.64 -8.62 1.73
CA ALA A 230 -4.69 -8.85 0.65
C ALA A 230 -4.18 -7.46 0.19
N THR A 231 -3.35 -6.87 1.03
CA THR A 231 -2.95 -5.45 0.89
C THR A 231 -1.45 -5.28 0.75
N HIS A 232 -1.04 -4.08 0.33
CA HIS A 232 0.35 -3.67 0.09
C HIS A 232 0.48 -2.15 0.33
N ALA A 233 1.70 -1.68 0.56
CA ALA A 233 2.03 -0.32 0.95
C ALA A 233 1.39 0.08 2.30
N ILE A 234 0.74 1.25 2.39
CA ILE A 234 0.37 1.84 3.69
C ILE A 234 -1.15 1.89 3.91
N ALA A 235 -1.92 2.46 2.98
CA ALA A 235 -3.34 2.73 3.20
C ALA A 235 -4.17 1.46 3.48
N GLY A 236 -3.95 0.40 2.71
CA GLY A 236 -4.62 -0.89 2.88
C GLY A 236 -4.33 -1.55 4.23
N PRO A 237 -3.05 -1.82 4.56
CA PRO A 237 -2.73 -2.42 5.85
C PRO A 237 -3.16 -1.57 7.05
N THR A 238 -3.14 -0.25 6.92
CA THR A 238 -3.63 0.66 7.98
C THR A 238 -5.09 0.39 8.35
N ILE A 239 -5.95 0.02 7.39
CA ILE A 239 -7.33 -0.41 7.69
C ILE A 239 -7.31 -1.62 8.63
N GLY A 240 -6.50 -2.64 8.31
CA GLY A 240 -6.33 -3.83 9.13
C GLY A 240 -5.84 -3.49 10.53
N ARG A 241 -4.76 -2.71 10.64
CA ARG A 241 -4.21 -2.24 11.93
C ARG A 241 -5.24 -1.50 12.78
N THR A 242 -5.99 -0.56 12.21
CA THR A 242 -7.01 0.21 12.93
C THR A 242 -8.17 -0.67 13.40
N LEU A 243 -8.50 -1.75 12.69
CA LEU A 243 -9.49 -2.71 13.19
C LEU A 243 -8.89 -3.61 14.29
N ALA A 244 -7.62 -4.03 14.15
CA ALA A 244 -6.91 -4.85 15.12
C ALA A 244 -6.72 -4.16 16.49
N GLU A 245 -6.46 -2.85 16.49
CA GLU A 245 -6.28 -2.10 17.74
C GLU A 245 -7.55 -2.05 18.61
N HIS A 246 -8.72 -2.24 18.00
CA HIS A 246 -10.00 -2.39 18.67
C HIS A 246 -10.45 -3.85 18.88
N GLY A 247 -9.62 -4.83 18.50
CA GLY A 247 -9.80 -6.25 18.83
C GLY A 247 -10.29 -7.15 17.71
N ALA A 248 -10.28 -6.69 16.45
CA ALA A 248 -10.55 -7.57 15.32
C ALA A 248 -9.43 -8.60 15.12
N SER A 249 -9.79 -9.80 14.68
CA SER A 249 -8.85 -10.85 14.25
C SER A 249 -8.46 -10.58 12.79
N VAL A 250 -7.26 -10.02 12.58
CA VAL A 250 -6.81 -9.59 11.24
C VAL A 250 -5.73 -10.52 10.71
N LEU A 251 -5.94 -11.05 9.51
CA LEU A 251 -4.99 -11.88 8.77
C LEU A 251 -4.60 -11.20 7.45
N GLN A 252 -3.33 -10.84 7.32
CA GLN A 252 -2.71 -10.30 6.13
C GLN A 252 -2.14 -11.44 5.27
N ILE A 253 -2.62 -11.54 4.04
CA ILE A 253 -2.15 -12.46 2.99
C ILE A 253 -1.08 -11.74 2.17
N MET A 254 0.15 -12.22 2.31
CA MET A 254 1.27 -11.79 1.48
C MET A 254 1.40 -12.73 0.29
N PHE A 255 1.57 -12.18 -0.91
CA PHE A 255 1.96 -12.99 -2.04
C PHE A 255 3.29 -13.68 -1.73
N THR A 256 3.41 -14.97 -2.07
CA THR A 256 4.59 -15.79 -1.71
C THR A 256 5.92 -15.15 -2.15
N HIS A 257 5.90 -14.34 -3.21
CA HIS A 257 7.05 -13.61 -3.73
C HIS A 257 6.85 -12.10 -3.77
N GLY A 258 5.86 -11.60 -3.04
CA GLY A 258 5.67 -10.17 -2.82
C GLY A 258 6.78 -9.61 -1.94
N PHE A 259 7.27 -8.44 -2.33
CA PHE A 259 8.20 -7.63 -1.56
C PHE A 259 7.45 -6.50 -0.85
N GLU A 260 7.82 -6.21 0.39
CA GLU A 260 7.37 -5.03 1.11
C GLU A 260 8.54 -4.42 1.88
N HIS A 261 8.54 -3.10 2.00
CA HIS A 261 9.56 -2.37 2.75
C HIS A 261 9.42 -2.60 4.25
N ASN A 262 10.54 -2.73 4.98
CA ASN A 262 10.49 -2.91 6.43
C ASN A 262 9.83 -1.72 7.13
N PHE A 263 10.24 -0.49 6.79
CA PHE A 263 9.67 0.73 7.38
C PHE A 263 8.15 0.87 7.15
N VAL A 264 7.62 0.35 6.03
CA VAL A 264 6.17 0.31 5.78
C VAL A 264 5.52 -0.76 6.65
N TYR A 265 6.05 -1.98 6.60
CA TYR A 265 5.46 -3.13 7.28
C TYR A 265 5.38 -2.93 8.80
N THR A 266 6.45 -2.40 9.41
CA THR A 266 6.57 -2.22 10.86
C THR A 266 5.60 -1.22 11.47
N TYR A 267 4.95 -0.39 10.65
CA TYR A 267 3.93 0.56 11.09
C TYR A 267 2.54 0.20 10.62
N ALA A 268 2.39 -0.17 9.36
CA ALA A 268 1.09 -0.35 8.76
C ALA A 268 0.44 -1.69 9.15
N ASN A 269 1.21 -2.68 9.66
CA ASN A 269 0.74 -4.04 9.94
C ASN A 269 0.76 -4.42 11.45
N ILE A 270 0.90 -3.44 12.35
CA ILE A 270 0.85 -3.71 13.80
C ILE A 270 -0.50 -4.36 14.16
N GLY A 271 -0.46 -5.42 14.96
CA GLY A 271 -1.66 -6.16 15.37
C GLY A 271 -2.22 -7.14 14.34
N THR A 272 -1.57 -7.30 13.19
CA THR A 272 -2.05 -8.18 12.11
C THR A 272 -1.19 -9.44 12.01
N ALA A 273 -1.83 -10.61 11.95
CA ALA A 273 -1.12 -11.84 11.62
C ALA A 273 -0.75 -11.82 10.14
N SER A 274 0.37 -12.46 9.76
CA SER A 274 0.88 -12.39 8.39
C SER A 274 1.21 -13.78 7.88
N THR A 275 0.58 -14.20 6.79
CA THR A 275 0.79 -15.52 6.16
C THR A 275 1.10 -15.36 4.67
N ARG A 276 1.57 -16.43 4.03
CA ARG A 276 1.79 -16.47 2.58
C ARG A 276 0.90 -17.50 1.92
N LEU A 277 0.25 -17.11 0.82
CA LEU A 277 -0.43 -18.01 -0.10
C LEU A 277 0.14 -17.79 -1.51
N ASN A 278 0.28 -18.87 -2.27
CA ASN A 278 0.67 -18.83 -3.68
C ASN A 278 -0.55 -19.12 -4.55
N PHE A 279 -1.18 -18.09 -5.12
CA PHE A 279 -2.38 -18.27 -5.94
C PHE A 279 -2.16 -18.99 -7.28
N HIS A 280 -0.91 -19.32 -7.64
CA HIS A 280 -0.62 -20.26 -8.73
C HIS A 280 -0.80 -21.73 -8.30
N LYS A 281 -0.92 -22.02 -7.00
CA LYS A 281 -1.28 -23.33 -6.45
C LYS A 281 -2.79 -23.37 -6.22
N GLU A 282 -3.45 -24.40 -6.75
CA GLU A 282 -4.88 -24.61 -6.51
C GLU A 282 -5.21 -24.80 -5.03
N ALA A 283 -4.42 -25.58 -4.29
CA ALA A 283 -4.62 -25.80 -2.86
C ALA A 283 -4.61 -24.49 -2.04
N ASP A 284 -3.74 -23.54 -2.38
CA ASP A 284 -3.67 -22.25 -1.70
C ASP A 284 -4.86 -21.35 -2.06
N ARG A 285 -5.38 -21.44 -3.30
CA ARG A 285 -6.64 -20.78 -3.69
C ARG A 285 -7.84 -21.39 -2.96
N VAL A 286 -7.89 -22.72 -2.79
CA VAL A 286 -8.91 -23.39 -1.98
C VAL A 286 -8.85 -22.88 -0.54
N ARG A 287 -7.65 -22.81 0.06
CA ARG A 287 -7.48 -22.27 1.41
C ARG A 287 -7.94 -20.81 1.51
N MET A 288 -7.64 -20.00 0.50
CA MET A 288 -8.12 -18.62 0.44
C MET A 288 -9.65 -18.54 0.46
N TRP A 289 -10.33 -19.40 -0.31
CA TRP A 289 -11.80 -19.48 -0.30
C TRP A 289 -12.38 -19.94 1.03
N GLU A 290 -11.72 -20.85 1.75
CA GLU A 290 -12.10 -21.23 3.11
C GLU A 290 -12.04 -20.02 4.06
N LEU A 291 -10.95 -19.24 4.00
CA LEU A 291 -10.82 -18.02 4.79
C LEU A 291 -11.89 -16.96 4.44
N ILE A 292 -12.21 -16.80 3.15
CA ILE A 292 -13.24 -15.86 2.67
C ILE A 292 -14.63 -16.24 3.17
N LYS A 293 -14.97 -17.53 3.24
CA LYS A 293 -16.26 -18.01 3.78
C LYS A 293 -16.49 -17.56 5.22
N ASP A 294 -15.43 -17.52 6.01
CA ASP A 294 -15.48 -17.16 7.43
C ASP A 294 -15.22 -15.68 7.70
N ALA A 295 -14.76 -14.92 6.70
CA ALA A 295 -14.44 -13.51 6.86
C ALA A 295 -15.70 -12.64 7.04
N HIS A 296 -15.58 -11.58 7.84
CA HIS A 296 -16.60 -10.51 7.87
C HIS A 296 -16.22 -9.36 6.94
N VAL A 297 -14.92 -9.13 6.78
CA VAL A 297 -14.35 -8.04 6.00
C VAL A 297 -13.23 -8.58 5.13
N TRP A 298 -13.26 -8.16 3.87
CA TRP A 298 -12.20 -8.32 2.89
C TRP A 298 -11.60 -6.95 2.59
N VAL A 299 -10.27 -6.82 2.61
CA VAL A 299 -9.57 -5.59 2.23
C VAL A 299 -8.51 -5.91 1.20
N ASP A 300 -8.48 -5.18 0.08
CA ASP A 300 -7.36 -5.23 -0.85
C ASP A 300 -6.93 -3.85 -1.37
N SER A 301 -5.68 -3.76 -1.77
CA SER A 301 -5.11 -2.56 -2.40
C SER A 301 -4.46 -2.83 -3.75
N TYR A 302 -4.75 -3.98 -4.37
CA TYR A 302 -4.26 -4.32 -5.70
C TYR A 302 -5.05 -3.60 -6.79
N ARG A 303 -4.48 -3.39 -7.97
CA ARG A 303 -5.23 -2.80 -9.09
C ARG A 303 -6.42 -3.69 -9.45
N GLU A 304 -7.44 -3.09 -10.07
CA GLU A 304 -8.54 -3.84 -10.69
C GLU A 304 -7.97 -4.93 -11.62
N GLY A 305 -8.55 -6.13 -11.56
CA GLY A 305 -8.01 -7.30 -12.27
C GLY A 305 -6.89 -8.05 -11.53
N GLY A 306 -6.24 -7.44 -10.54
CA GLY A 306 -5.07 -7.98 -9.85
C GLY A 306 -5.34 -9.29 -9.11
N LEU A 307 -6.52 -9.39 -8.48
CA LEU A 307 -6.96 -10.57 -7.73
C LEU A 307 -8.04 -11.38 -8.46
N SER A 308 -8.90 -10.73 -9.25
CA SER A 308 -9.95 -11.42 -10.01
C SER A 308 -9.39 -12.39 -11.05
N LYS A 309 -8.18 -12.14 -11.60
CA LYS A 309 -7.49 -13.11 -12.46
C LYS A 309 -7.18 -14.45 -11.77
N PHE A 310 -7.20 -14.49 -10.43
CA PHE A 310 -7.05 -15.71 -9.64
C PHE A 310 -8.39 -16.28 -9.15
N GLY A 311 -9.51 -15.64 -9.52
CA GLY A 311 -10.87 -16.02 -9.15
C GLY A 311 -11.50 -15.14 -8.06
N PHE A 312 -10.78 -14.17 -7.50
CA PHE A 312 -11.28 -13.35 -6.38
C PHE A 312 -11.84 -12.01 -6.88
N GLY A 313 -12.95 -12.06 -7.63
CA GLY A 313 -13.74 -10.88 -8.03
C GLY A 313 -14.97 -10.69 -7.13
N ASP A 314 -15.58 -9.51 -7.17
CA ASP A 314 -16.68 -9.14 -6.27
C ASP A 314 -17.88 -10.09 -6.37
N GLU A 315 -18.24 -10.50 -7.60
CA GLU A 315 -19.34 -11.44 -7.83
C GLU A 315 -19.04 -12.81 -7.21
N GLU A 316 -17.81 -13.32 -7.39
CA GLU A 316 -17.40 -14.58 -6.79
C GLU A 316 -17.29 -14.49 -5.25
N LEU A 317 -16.79 -13.36 -4.74
CA LEU A 317 -16.68 -13.08 -3.30
C LEU A 317 -18.07 -13.06 -2.64
N HIS A 318 -19.04 -12.31 -3.18
CA HIS A 318 -20.40 -12.30 -2.66
C HIS A 318 -21.17 -13.58 -2.96
N GLY A 319 -20.83 -14.31 -4.03
CA GLY A 319 -21.37 -15.64 -4.29
C GLY A 319 -21.01 -16.66 -3.21
N VAL A 320 -19.78 -16.59 -2.68
CA VAL A 320 -19.30 -17.46 -1.60
C VAL A 320 -19.71 -16.95 -0.22
N ASN A 321 -19.64 -15.64 0.01
CA ASN A 321 -19.98 -14.99 1.27
C ASN A 321 -20.88 -13.77 1.01
N PRO A 322 -22.22 -13.95 0.98
CA PRO A 322 -23.13 -12.88 0.61
C PRO A 322 -23.16 -11.70 1.59
N GLY A 323 -22.63 -11.87 2.80
CA GLY A 323 -22.56 -10.80 3.80
C GLY A 323 -21.23 -10.04 3.83
N LEU A 324 -20.28 -10.38 2.94
CA LEU A 324 -18.93 -9.84 3.00
C LEU A 324 -18.92 -8.32 2.78
N ILE A 325 -18.17 -7.61 3.63
CA ILE A 325 -17.81 -6.21 3.41
C ILE A 325 -16.49 -6.21 2.63
N ILE A 326 -16.53 -5.80 1.36
CA ILE A 326 -15.38 -5.76 0.46
C ILE A 326 -14.86 -4.32 0.43
N SER A 327 -13.58 -4.11 0.74
CA SER A 327 -12.93 -2.79 0.73
C SER A 327 -11.79 -2.77 -0.28
N HIS A 328 -11.96 -1.98 -1.34
CA HIS A 328 -10.96 -1.78 -2.40
C HIS A 328 -10.27 -0.43 -2.22
N VAL A 329 -9.06 -0.44 -1.71
CA VAL A 329 -8.24 0.77 -1.57
C VAL A 329 -7.58 1.07 -2.90
N ARG A 330 -7.88 2.24 -3.48
CA ARG A 330 -7.36 2.66 -4.80
C ARG A 330 -6.87 4.10 -4.75
N CYS A 331 -5.96 4.50 -5.65
CA CYS A 331 -5.56 5.91 -5.73
C CYS A 331 -6.75 6.81 -6.06
N TYR A 332 -7.53 6.44 -7.08
CA TYR A 332 -8.58 7.27 -7.66
C TYR A 332 -10.01 6.78 -7.38
N GLY A 333 -10.17 5.83 -6.45
CA GLY A 333 -11.45 5.19 -6.15
C GLY A 333 -11.82 4.07 -7.12
N ILE A 334 -13.04 3.54 -6.97
CA ILE A 334 -13.56 2.38 -7.73
C ILE A 334 -14.60 2.78 -8.79
N GLU A 335 -14.75 4.07 -9.06
CA GLU A 335 -15.68 4.60 -10.06
C GLU A 335 -14.96 5.54 -11.01
N GLY A 336 -15.51 5.73 -12.21
CA GLY A 336 -14.97 6.65 -13.20
C GLY A 336 -13.81 6.08 -14.03
N PRO A 337 -13.34 6.84 -15.03
CA PRO A 337 -12.41 6.36 -16.04
C PRO A 337 -11.00 6.07 -15.51
N TRP A 338 -10.63 6.58 -14.32
CA TRP A 338 -9.33 6.32 -13.69
C TRP A 338 -9.40 5.30 -12.55
N SER A 339 -10.50 4.57 -12.38
CA SER A 339 -10.64 3.51 -11.36
C SER A 339 -9.53 2.43 -11.43
N GLY A 340 -9.09 2.08 -12.65
CA GLY A 340 -7.96 1.18 -12.90
C GLY A 340 -6.57 1.86 -12.95
N LYS A 341 -6.49 3.20 -12.86
CA LYS A 341 -5.23 3.94 -13.03
C LYS A 341 -4.32 3.75 -11.79
N PRO A 342 -3.03 3.44 -11.99
CA PRO A 342 -2.11 3.26 -10.87
C PRO A 342 -1.76 4.58 -10.18
N GLY A 343 -1.49 4.50 -8.88
CA GLY A 343 -1.00 5.64 -8.13
C GLY A 343 -0.69 5.30 -6.67
N PHE A 344 0.09 6.18 -6.06
CA PHE A 344 0.41 6.23 -4.63
C PHE A 344 -0.04 7.58 -4.08
N ASP A 345 0.31 7.88 -2.82
CA ASP A 345 -0.04 9.14 -2.15
C ASP A 345 0.18 10.38 -3.03
N MET A 346 1.34 10.40 -3.68
CA MET A 346 1.81 11.45 -4.58
C MET A 346 0.81 11.80 -5.67
N GLN A 347 0.25 10.77 -6.33
CA GLN A 347 -0.72 10.93 -7.40
C GLN A 347 -2.04 11.47 -6.87
N GLY A 348 -2.48 11.00 -5.69
CA GLY A 348 -3.64 11.54 -5.00
C GLY A 348 -3.48 13.03 -4.67
N SER A 349 -2.33 13.40 -4.12
CA SER A 349 -1.95 14.77 -3.78
C SER A 349 -1.85 15.69 -5.01
N ALA A 350 -1.24 15.23 -6.09
CA ALA A 350 -1.06 16.00 -7.32
C ALA A 350 -2.40 16.24 -8.03
N SER A 351 -3.18 15.17 -8.25
CA SER A 351 -4.43 15.25 -9.01
C SER A 351 -5.52 16.04 -8.28
N SER A 352 -5.65 15.90 -6.95
CA SER A 352 -6.66 16.64 -6.16
C SER A 352 -6.39 18.14 -6.02
N GLY A 353 -5.16 18.55 -6.34
CA GLY A 353 -4.64 19.91 -6.13
C GLY A 353 -4.16 20.23 -4.71
N LEU A 354 -3.95 19.19 -3.89
CA LEU A 354 -3.29 19.36 -2.60
C LEU A 354 -1.86 19.89 -2.76
N MET A 355 -1.08 19.38 -3.73
CA MET A 355 0.28 19.89 -3.98
C MET A 355 0.31 21.35 -4.42
N ALA A 356 -0.62 21.75 -5.30
CA ALA A 356 -0.75 23.14 -5.73
C ALA A 356 -1.14 24.05 -4.56
N TYR A 357 -2.03 23.58 -3.68
CA TYR A 357 -2.40 24.32 -2.47
C TYR A 357 -1.21 24.47 -1.51
N CYS A 358 -0.50 23.38 -1.20
CA CYS A 358 0.69 23.37 -0.35
C CYS A 358 1.79 24.28 -0.90
N GLY A 359 2.03 24.24 -2.20
CA GLY A 359 2.98 25.12 -2.90
C GLY A 359 2.52 26.57 -3.07
N GLY A 360 1.21 26.81 -3.02
CA GLY A 360 0.59 28.14 -3.14
C GLY A 360 0.22 28.51 -4.57
N SER A 361 0.69 27.76 -5.56
CA SER A 361 0.28 27.90 -6.96
C SER A 361 0.57 26.63 -7.76
N LEU A 362 0.06 26.58 -9.00
CA LEU A 362 0.42 25.56 -9.98
C LEU A 362 1.87 25.71 -10.51
N GLN A 363 2.44 26.92 -10.41
CA GLN A 363 3.79 27.25 -10.87
C GLN A 363 4.85 26.91 -9.83
N SER A 364 4.45 26.73 -8.57
CA SER A 364 5.36 26.39 -7.49
C SER A 364 4.72 25.35 -6.57
N PRO A 365 4.33 24.17 -7.09
CA PRO A 365 3.70 23.13 -6.27
C PRO A 365 4.70 22.57 -5.24
N ALA A 366 4.19 22.09 -4.12
CA ALA A 366 5.01 21.50 -3.06
C ALA A 366 4.34 20.27 -2.47
N TRP A 367 5.14 19.40 -1.85
CA TRP A 367 4.62 18.25 -1.13
C TRP A 367 3.76 18.66 0.06
N PRO A 368 2.68 17.92 0.36
CA PRO A 368 2.05 18.03 1.66
C PRO A 368 3.03 17.63 2.77
N PRO A 369 2.89 18.22 3.97
CA PRO A 369 3.67 17.81 5.14
C PRO A 369 3.55 16.31 5.41
N GLY A 370 4.66 15.68 5.81
CA GLY A 370 4.72 14.24 6.08
C GLY A 370 4.77 13.35 4.84
N MET A 371 4.73 13.88 3.61
CA MET A 371 4.85 13.14 2.32
C MET A 371 3.75 12.10 2.00
N VAL A 372 3.29 11.31 2.98
CA VAL A 372 2.34 10.19 2.86
C VAL A 372 1.07 10.40 3.70
N ILE A 373 0.67 11.68 3.86
CA ILE A 373 -0.48 12.08 4.67
C ILE A 373 -1.80 11.43 4.21
N ASN A 374 -1.97 11.19 2.91
CA ASN A 374 -3.18 10.56 2.40
C ASN A 374 -3.19 9.08 2.67
N ASP A 375 -2.05 8.39 2.67
CA ASP A 375 -2.01 6.94 2.89
C ASP A 375 -2.58 6.55 4.27
N TYR A 376 -2.06 7.12 5.36
CA TYR A 376 -2.57 6.83 6.71
C TYR A 376 -3.99 7.35 6.91
N THR A 377 -4.29 8.55 6.43
CA THR A 377 -5.64 9.13 6.55
C THR A 377 -6.68 8.31 5.76
N THR A 378 -6.32 7.78 4.58
CA THR A 378 -7.17 6.87 3.80
C THR A 378 -7.38 5.55 4.54
N GLY A 379 -6.36 5.04 5.24
CA GLY A 379 -6.48 3.89 6.12
C GLY A 379 -7.50 4.10 7.24
N TYR A 380 -7.42 5.24 7.95
CA TYR A 380 -8.40 5.59 8.97
C TYR A 380 -9.82 5.75 8.40
N PHE A 381 -9.97 6.39 7.25
CA PHE A 381 -11.27 6.51 6.59
C PHE A 381 -11.81 5.17 6.09
N GLY A 382 -10.96 4.30 5.54
CA GLY A 382 -11.36 2.94 5.16
C GLY A 382 -11.84 2.11 6.35
N ALA A 383 -11.13 2.17 7.48
CA ALA A 383 -11.55 1.52 8.71
C ALA A 383 -12.87 2.08 9.25
N LEU A 384 -13.06 3.40 9.20
CA LEU A 384 -14.31 4.04 9.62
C LEU A 384 -15.49 3.58 8.74
N ALA A 385 -15.31 3.50 7.42
CA ALA A 385 -16.34 3.00 6.51
C ALA A 385 -16.67 1.53 6.77
N VAL A 386 -15.66 0.69 7.04
CA VAL A 386 -15.88 -0.71 7.44
C VAL A 386 -16.69 -0.78 8.73
N GLN A 387 -16.35 0.00 9.76
CA GLN A 387 -17.11 0.03 11.02
C GLN A 387 -18.55 0.53 10.83
N ALA A 388 -18.76 1.54 9.99
CA ALA A 388 -20.10 1.99 9.61
C ALA A 388 -20.90 0.87 8.90
N CYS A 389 -20.26 0.12 8.00
CA CYS A 389 -20.87 -1.04 7.35
C CYS A 389 -21.18 -2.16 8.34
N VAL A 390 -20.33 -2.41 9.34
CA VAL A 390 -20.60 -3.38 10.42
C VAL A 390 -21.84 -2.98 11.22
N LEU A 391 -21.95 -1.71 11.64
CA LEU A 391 -23.13 -1.20 12.36
C LEU A 391 -24.43 -1.36 11.55
N ARG A 392 -24.36 -1.13 10.23
CA ARG A 392 -25.50 -1.34 9.31
C ARG A 392 -25.81 -2.82 9.14
N ARG A 393 -24.80 -3.65 8.88
CA ARG A 393 -24.95 -5.10 8.69
C ARG A 393 -25.53 -5.79 9.93
N MET A 394 -25.18 -5.35 11.14
CA MET A 394 -25.79 -5.86 12.39
C MET A 394 -27.30 -5.64 12.48
N ARG A 395 -27.87 -4.74 11.67
CA ARG A 395 -29.31 -4.43 11.63
C ARG A 395 -30.00 -4.92 10.37
N GLU A 396 -29.37 -4.65 9.23
CA GLU A 396 -29.96 -4.77 7.90
C GLU A 396 -29.58 -6.09 7.21
N GLY A 397 -28.45 -6.71 7.58
CA GLY A 397 -27.84 -7.79 6.81
C GLY A 397 -27.17 -7.27 5.53
N GLY A 398 -27.12 -8.11 4.49
CA GLY A 398 -26.53 -7.76 3.20
C GLY A 398 -25.00 -7.73 3.17
N GLY A 399 -24.46 -7.54 1.97
CA GLY A 399 -23.03 -7.33 1.70
C GLY A 399 -22.74 -5.87 1.36
N PHE A 400 -21.47 -5.47 1.35
CA PHE A 400 -21.09 -4.09 1.03
C PHE A 400 -19.84 -4.05 0.16
N VAL A 401 -19.75 -3.05 -0.71
CA VAL A 401 -18.51 -2.68 -1.41
C VAL A 401 -18.13 -1.25 -1.01
N VAL A 402 -16.90 -1.08 -0.57
CA VAL A 402 -16.34 0.15 -0.01
C VAL A 402 -15.13 0.55 -0.83
N GLY A 403 -15.04 1.81 -1.25
CA GLY A 403 -13.97 2.32 -2.12
C GLY A 403 -13.22 3.49 -1.52
N PRO A 404 -12.39 3.30 -0.47
CA PRO A 404 -11.55 4.37 0.04
C PRO A 404 -10.49 4.75 -1.00
N SER A 405 -10.18 6.05 -1.10
CA SER A 405 -9.24 6.52 -2.11
C SER A 405 -8.29 7.61 -1.65
N LEU A 406 -7.04 7.56 -2.14
CA LEU A 406 -6.01 8.55 -1.82
C LEU A 406 -6.40 9.94 -2.31
N THR A 407 -6.95 10.05 -3.54
CA THR A 407 -7.43 11.31 -4.09
C THR A 407 -8.65 11.84 -3.33
N GLY A 408 -9.60 10.97 -2.94
CA GLY A 408 -10.77 11.36 -2.14
C GLY A 408 -10.37 11.87 -0.76
N THR A 409 -9.39 11.22 -0.12
CA THR A 409 -8.77 11.69 1.12
C THR A 409 -8.09 13.04 0.93
N ALA A 410 -7.29 13.24 -0.11
CA ALA A 410 -6.65 14.53 -0.38
C ALA A 410 -7.67 15.66 -0.60
N MET A 411 -8.77 15.38 -1.30
CA MET A 411 -9.90 16.31 -1.45
C MET A 411 -10.56 16.63 -0.10
N SER A 412 -10.71 15.63 0.77
CA SER A 412 -11.26 15.82 2.12
C SER A 412 -10.33 16.70 2.99
N ILE A 413 -9.01 16.58 2.83
CA ILE A 413 -8.01 17.41 3.50
C ILE A 413 -8.18 18.88 3.12
N LEU A 414 -8.33 19.15 1.83
CA LEU A 414 -8.60 20.50 1.33
C LEU A 414 -9.98 21.05 1.77
N LYS A 415 -10.94 20.18 2.09
CA LYS A 415 -12.29 20.56 2.52
C LYS A 415 -12.37 20.82 4.03
N LEU A 416 -11.72 19.99 4.85
CA LEU A 416 -11.99 19.88 6.28
C LEU A 416 -10.82 20.28 7.20
N PHE A 417 -9.59 20.28 6.69
CA PHE A 417 -8.38 20.38 7.51
C PHE A 417 -7.47 21.55 7.14
N LYS A 418 -7.98 22.56 6.43
CA LYS A 418 -7.22 23.80 6.23
C LYS A 418 -7.00 24.51 7.58
N THR A 419 -5.81 25.08 7.77
CA THR A 419 -5.56 26.10 8.79
C THR A 419 -6.34 27.35 8.36
N ALA A 420 -7.59 27.50 8.79
CA ALA A 420 -8.26 28.78 8.56
C ALA A 420 -7.37 29.87 9.21
N VAL A 421 -7.02 30.90 8.44
CA VAL A 421 -6.07 31.96 8.82
C VAL A 421 -6.53 32.72 10.09
N ASP A 422 -7.78 32.55 10.51
CA ASP A 422 -8.43 33.27 11.62
C ASP A 422 -8.57 32.49 12.94
N CYS A 423 -7.99 31.29 13.08
CA CYS A 423 -7.97 30.61 14.38
C CYS A 423 -6.59 30.77 15.00
N GLY A 424 -6.46 31.66 15.98
CA GLY A 424 -5.27 31.80 16.84
C GLY A 424 -5.02 30.55 17.67
N PHE A 425 -4.57 29.48 17.02
CA PHE A 425 -4.10 28.26 17.67
C PHE A 425 -2.79 28.57 18.38
N ASP A 426 -2.79 28.47 19.71
CA ASP A 426 -1.67 28.81 20.59
C ASP A 426 -1.14 27.61 21.38
N GLY A 427 -1.70 26.41 21.16
CA GLY A 427 -1.33 25.18 21.85
C GLY A 427 0.13 24.78 21.63
N GLU A 428 0.64 23.90 22.49
CA GLU A 428 1.96 23.28 22.33
C GLU A 428 1.90 22.05 21.42
N ALA A 429 2.92 21.86 20.58
CA ALA A 429 3.12 20.61 19.85
C ALA A 429 3.70 19.57 20.82
N LEU A 430 2.81 18.75 21.36
CA LEU A 430 3.20 17.69 22.29
C LEU A 430 3.76 16.50 21.50
N GLY A 431 4.82 15.88 22.02
CA GLY A 431 5.39 14.66 21.42
C GLY A 431 4.39 13.50 21.40
N PRO A 432 4.71 12.37 20.75
CA PRO A 432 3.83 11.22 20.71
C PRO A 432 3.78 10.47 22.05
N GLU A 433 2.81 9.55 22.17
CA GLU A 433 2.88 8.48 23.17
C GLU A 433 3.51 7.23 22.56
N VAL A 434 4.19 6.45 23.41
CA VAL A 434 4.99 5.31 22.97
C VAL A 434 4.29 4.01 23.32
N LEU A 435 4.29 3.08 22.37
CA LEU A 435 3.94 1.68 22.51
C LEU A 435 5.20 0.86 22.29
N GLU A 436 5.49 -0.04 23.21
CA GLU A 436 6.68 -0.88 23.12
C GLU A 436 6.43 -2.30 23.62
N GLY A 437 7.19 -3.24 23.10
CA GLY A 437 7.11 -4.63 23.52
C GLY A 437 7.91 -5.58 22.64
N ALA A 438 8.13 -6.79 23.16
CA ALA A 438 8.78 -7.86 22.44
C ALA A 438 7.90 -8.37 21.29
N THR A 439 8.52 -8.64 20.15
CA THR A 439 7.88 -9.15 18.93
C THR A 439 8.71 -10.28 18.33
N GLY A 440 8.16 -11.00 17.35
CA GLY A 440 8.92 -12.00 16.60
C GLY A 440 10.08 -11.42 15.77
N MET A 441 10.20 -10.09 15.67
CA MET A 441 11.28 -9.40 14.95
C MET A 441 12.25 -8.65 15.89
N GLY A 442 12.02 -8.68 17.20
CA GLY A 442 12.79 -7.93 18.21
C GLY A 442 11.90 -7.05 19.10
N TYR A 443 12.52 -6.22 19.94
CA TYR A 443 11.82 -5.26 20.80
C TYR A 443 11.40 -4.04 19.98
N LEU A 444 10.11 -3.92 19.68
CA LEU A 444 9.55 -2.82 18.91
C LEU A 444 9.25 -1.65 19.83
N ARG A 445 9.59 -0.43 19.39
CA ARG A 445 9.14 0.83 19.98
C ARG A 445 8.50 1.68 18.89
N THR A 446 7.21 1.96 19.00
CA THR A 446 6.38 2.59 17.94
C THR A 446 5.28 3.47 18.53
N LEU A 447 4.51 4.16 17.68
CA LEU A 447 3.45 5.08 18.11
C LEU A 447 2.30 4.32 18.78
N LYS A 448 1.94 4.75 19.99
CA LYS A 448 0.73 4.28 20.67
C LYS A 448 -0.50 4.95 20.05
N PRO A 449 -1.63 4.23 19.83
CA PRO A 449 -2.85 4.86 19.35
C PRO A 449 -3.26 6.08 20.18
N LEU A 450 -3.63 7.16 19.49
CA LEU A 450 -3.91 8.46 20.12
C LEU A 450 -5.16 8.46 21.02
N PRO A 451 -6.31 7.88 20.61
CA PRO A 451 -7.51 7.92 21.45
C PRO A 451 -7.37 7.09 22.72
N LYS A 452 -7.89 7.60 23.83
CA LYS A 452 -7.99 6.90 25.12
C LYS A 452 -9.46 6.61 25.42
N MET A 453 -9.78 5.33 25.57
CA MET A 453 -11.15 4.85 25.76
C MET A 453 -11.35 4.41 27.22
N SER A 454 -12.41 4.89 27.87
CA SER A 454 -12.58 4.73 29.33
C SER A 454 -12.89 3.31 29.80
N LEU A 455 -13.51 2.47 28.99
CA LEU A 455 -13.87 1.09 29.35
C LEU A 455 -13.07 0.04 28.60
N THR A 456 -12.75 0.31 27.33
CA THR A 456 -12.05 -0.63 26.45
C THR A 456 -10.77 -0.03 25.89
N PRO A 457 -9.67 0.01 26.68
CA PRO A 457 -8.40 0.57 26.24
C PRO A 457 -7.92 -0.03 24.91
N ILE A 458 -7.50 0.84 23.99
CA ILE A 458 -6.94 0.44 22.70
C ILE A 458 -5.62 -0.31 22.92
N GLY A 459 -5.42 -1.41 22.20
CA GLY A 459 -4.20 -2.21 22.30
C GLY A 459 -4.14 -3.31 21.25
N TYR A 460 -3.09 -4.12 21.25
CA TYR A 460 -2.94 -5.22 20.31
C TYR A 460 -2.73 -6.52 21.08
N GLU A 461 -3.27 -7.63 20.55
CA GLU A 461 -3.06 -8.96 21.15
C GLU A 461 -1.59 -9.40 21.04
N PHE A 462 -0.99 -9.10 19.89
CA PHE A 462 0.44 -9.16 19.63
C PHE A 462 0.82 -7.92 18.81
N LEU A 463 2.03 -7.39 18.99
CA LEU A 463 2.42 -6.15 18.31
C LEU A 463 2.74 -6.38 16.84
N LEU A 464 3.68 -7.27 16.54
CA LEU A 464 4.16 -7.46 15.17
C LEU A 464 4.73 -8.85 15.00
N VAL A 465 4.54 -9.44 13.82
CA VAL A 465 5.06 -10.75 13.46
C VAL A 465 5.86 -10.66 12.17
N PRO A 466 6.89 -11.50 11.94
CA PRO A 466 7.59 -11.54 10.67
C PRO A 466 6.63 -11.76 9.49
N ILE A 467 6.97 -11.18 8.33
CA ILE A 467 6.16 -11.31 7.11
C ILE A 467 6.00 -12.79 6.75
N GLY A 468 4.76 -13.28 6.75
CA GLY A 468 4.44 -14.66 6.38
C GLY A 468 4.70 -15.72 7.46
N SER A 469 4.99 -15.34 8.71
CA SER A 469 5.29 -16.32 9.77
C SER A 469 4.08 -17.02 10.38
N SER A 470 2.87 -16.48 10.19
CA SER A 470 1.63 -17.07 10.69
C SER A 470 1.12 -18.15 9.74
N VAL A 471 0.47 -19.18 10.29
CA VAL A 471 -0.33 -20.11 9.48
C VAL A 471 -1.50 -19.37 8.83
N PRO A 472 -2.03 -19.85 7.68
CA PRO A 472 -3.16 -19.23 7.00
C PRO A 472 -4.47 -19.53 7.74
N ALA A 473 -4.63 -18.98 8.94
CA ALA A 473 -5.81 -19.01 9.78
C ALA A 473 -5.96 -17.68 10.50
N PHE A 474 -7.19 -17.28 10.85
CA PHE A 474 -7.39 -16.08 11.65
C PHE A 474 -6.74 -16.27 13.04
N PRO A 475 -6.22 -15.19 13.66
CA PRO A 475 -5.73 -15.23 15.04
C PRO A 475 -6.72 -15.93 15.98
N GLY A 476 -6.24 -16.93 16.72
CA GLY A 476 -7.03 -17.77 17.61
C GLY A 476 -7.66 -19.02 16.98
N GLN A 477 -7.45 -19.26 15.68
CA GLN A 477 -7.95 -20.44 14.94
C GLN A 477 -6.81 -21.29 14.31
N GLU A 478 -5.59 -21.17 14.82
CA GLU A 478 -4.38 -21.77 14.22
C GLU A 478 -4.43 -23.30 14.18
N GLY A 479 -5.11 -23.94 15.14
CA GLY A 479 -5.24 -25.40 15.25
C GLY A 479 -5.99 -26.07 14.09
N GLU A 480 -6.66 -25.30 13.23
CA GLU A 480 -7.41 -25.81 12.09
C GLU A 480 -6.52 -26.10 10.85
N TYR A 481 -5.26 -25.65 10.85
CA TYR A 481 -4.38 -25.75 9.69
C TYR A 481 -3.11 -26.56 9.97
N ASP A 482 -2.96 -27.67 9.25
CA ASP A 482 -1.78 -28.54 9.33
C ASP A 482 -0.76 -28.19 8.24
N VAL A 483 0.26 -27.42 8.61
CA VAL A 483 1.34 -26.99 7.70
C VAL A 483 2.18 -28.17 7.19
N SER A 484 2.24 -29.29 7.93
CA SER A 484 3.07 -30.45 7.54
C SER A 484 2.54 -31.16 6.29
N LYS A 485 1.26 -30.96 5.95
CA LYS A 485 0.63 -31.51 4.75
C LYS A 485 0.86 -30.66 3.49
N GLN A 486 1.51 -29.51 3.62
CA GLN A 486 1.73 -28.61 2.50
C GLN A 486 3.01 -28.98 1.74
N VAL A 487 2.90 -29.08 0.42
CA VAL A 487 4.03 -29.31 -0.47
C VAL A 487 4.38 -28.01 -1.20
N PRO A 488 5.57 -27.42 -0.97
CA PRO A 488 6.06 -26.28 -1.74
C PRO A 488 6.21 -26.63 -3.22
N ARG A 489 6.08 -25.65 -4.13
CA ARG A 489 6.38 -25.88 -5.55
C ARG A 489 7.87 -26.14 -5.74
N GLU A 490 8.20 -26.95 -6.74
CA GLU A 490 9.59 -27.13 -7.15
C GLU A 490 10.14 -25.85 -7.79
N LYS A 491 11.46 -25.62 -7.66
CA LYS A 491 12.13 -24.39 -8.14
C LYS A 491 11.86 -24.14 -9.64
N HIS A 492 11.90 -25.17 -10.48
CA HIS A 492 11.70 -25.04 -11.93
C HIS A 492 10.28 -24.58 -12.27
N GLN A 493 9.28 -25.03 -11.50
CA GLN A 493 7.89 -24.62 -11.64
C GLN A 493 7.68 -23.19 -11.19
N ALA A 494 8.33 -22.79 -10.08
CA ALA A 494 8.30 -21.42 -9.61
C ALA A 494 8.89 -20.46 -10.66
N LEU A 495 10.04 -20.80 -11.26
CA LEU A 495 10.66 -20.01 -12.33
C LEU A 495 9.74 -19.80 -13.54
N GLY A 496 8.89 -20.78 -13.88
CA GLY A 496 7.91 -20.66 -14.96
C GLY A 496 6.87 -19.56 -14.73
N ASP A 497 6.45 -19.32 -13.48
CA ASP A 497 5.51 -18.26 -13.13
C ASP A 497 6.14 -16.86 -13.29
N PHE A 498 7.46 -16.74 -13.09
CA PHE A 498 8.19 -15.46 -13.17
C PHE A 498 8.71 -15.15 -14.58
N ALA A 499 9.32 -16.14 -15.24
CA ALA A 499 10.07 -15.93 -16.47
C ALA A 499 9.15 -15.66 -17.67
N VAL A 500 8.00 -16.34 -17.76
CA VAL A 500 7.12 -16.25 -18.93
C VAL A 500 6.40 -14.89 -19.01
N PRO A 501 5.86 -14.31 -17.92
CA PRO A 501 5.22 -12.98 -17.97
C PRO A 501 6.24 -11.83 -18.11
N LEU A 502 7.40 -11.92 -17.44
CA LEU A 502 8.45 -10.90 -17.53
C LEU A 502 9.06 -10.86 -18.94
N MET A 503 9.39 -12.02 -19.52
CA MET A 503 9.89 -12.11 -20.89
C MET A 503 8.84 -11.61 -21.89
N LYS A 504 7.56 -11.98 -21.75
CA LYS A 504 6.48 -11.45 -22.61
C LYS A 504 6.32 -9.93 -22.52
N ARG A 505 6.45 -9.32 -21.33
CA ARG A 505 6.40 -7.85 -21.19
C ARG A 505 7.59 -7.16 -21.82
N LEU A 506 8.77 -7.80 -21.80
CA LEU A 506 9.97 -7.27 -22.41
C LEU A 506 10.01 -7.50 -23.93
N THR A 507 9.34 -8.54 -24.45
CA THR A 507 9.36 -8.88 -25.88
C THR A 507 8.18 -8.32 -26.68
N ASN A 508 7.04 -7.99 -26.05
CA ASN A 508 5.82 -7.62 -26.80
C ASN A 508 5.52 -6.12 -26.94
N ASP A 509 6.34 -5.14 -26.51
CA ASP A 509 5.94 -3.73 -26.72
C ASP A 509 7.04 -2.65 -26.82
N THR A 510 8.25 -2.98 -27.29
CA THR A 510 9.31 -1.95 -27.44
C THR A 510 10.02 -1.91 -28.80
N ALA A 511 9.65 -2.74 -29.78
CA ALA A 511 10.38 -2.77 -31.07
C ALA A 511 9.60 -2.29 -32.30
N SER A 512 8.27 -2.11 -32.28
CA SER A 512 7.52 -1.87 -33.53
C SER A 512 6.37 -0.87 -33.53
N SER A 513 6.00 -0.22 -32.42
CA SER A 513 4.83 0.67 -32.37
C SER A 513 5.09 2.13 -31.95
N TYR A 514 6.29 2.46 -31.45
CA TYR A 514 6.57 3.81 -30.88
C TYR A 514 7.49 4.72 -31.72
N LEU A 515 7.92 4.27 -32.91
CA LEU A 515 8.66 5.10 -33.87
C LEU A 515 7.77 5.46 -35.08
N ARG A 516 6.75 6.30 -34.88
CA ARG A 516 6.23 7.11 -35.99
C ARG A 516 7.08 8.38 -36.07
N GLN A 517 8.12 8.35 -36.90
CA GLN A 517 8.74 9.59 -37.35
C GLN A 517 7.71 10.40 -38.15
N PRO A 518 7.69 11.75 -38.02
CA PRO A 518 6.83 12.57 -38.85
C PRO A 518 7.29 12.48 -40.32
N GLU A 519 6.34 12.15 -41.20
CA GLU A 519 6.53 12.11 -42.64
C GLU A 519 7.00 13.48 -43.15
N CYS A 520 8.21 13.52 -43.72
CA CYS A 520 8.71 14.65 -44.51
C CYS A 520 8.79 14.18 -45.97
N THR A 521 7.87 14.65 -46.81
CA THR A 521 7.78 14.28 -48.23
C THR A 521 8.71 15.13 -49.12
N SER A 522 9.89 14.56 -49.45
CA SER A 522 10.61 14.49 -50.78
C SER A 522 11.06 15.75 -51.57
N PRO A 523 11.99 15.66 -52.58
CA PRO A 523 13.33 15.01 -52.67
C PRO A 523 14.37 15.91 -53.44
N PRO A 524 15.62 15.47 -53.83
CA PRO A 524 15.82 14.62 -55.02
C PRO A 524 17.03 13.64 -55.05
N SER A 525 16.86 12.54 -55.83
CA SER A 525 17.83 11.80 -56.71
C SER A 525 19.24 11.44 -56.18
N THR A 526 19.74 10.20 -56.18
CA THR A 526 19.92 9.22 -57.28
C THR A 526 20.30 7.81 -56.71
N PRO A 527 20.26 6.72 -57.52
CA PRO A 527 20.23 5.32 -57.04
C PRO A 527 21.53 4.50 -57.27
N ALA A 528 21.66 3.42 -56.48
CA ALA A 528 22.37 2.13 -56.68
C ALA A 528 23.09 1.74 -55.37
N SER A 529 23.08 0.52 -54.81
CA SER A 529 22.65 -0.84 -55.19
C SER A 529 22.80 -1.68 -53.92
N LEU A 530 21.91 -2.62 -53.57
CA LEU A 530 22.19 -4.07 -53.57
C LEU A 530 20.92 -4.90 -53.20
N ALA A 531 20.78 -6.02 -53.93
CA ALA A 531 19.80 -7.12 -53.88
C ALA A 531 19.70 -7.83 -52.49
N LEU A 532 18.50 -8.22 -51.99
CA LEU A 532 17.75 -9.50 -52.22
C LEU A 532 18.61 -10.75 -51.91
N LEU A 533 18.24 -11.80 -51.16
CA LEU A 533 17.00 -12.44 -50.71
C LEU A 533 17.37 -13.50 -49.65
N GLY A 534 16.41 -13.98 -48.85
CA GLY A 534 16.46 -15.36 -48.34
C GLY A 534 15.90 -15.62 -46.96
N SER A 535 14.57 -15.73 -46.87
CA SER A 535 13.85 -16.35 -45.75
C SER A 535 13.99 -17.88 -45.77
N THR A 536 14.20 -18.52 -44.61
CA THR A 536 13.71 -19.89 -44.33
C THR A 536 13.68 -20.17 -42.83
N ALA A 537 12.52 -20.62 -42.36
CA ALA A 537 12.29 -21.22 -41.04
C ALA A 537 12.82 -22.67 -41.00
N ILE A 538 13.30 -23.13 -39.84
CA ILE A 538 13.59 -24.55 -39.59
C ILE A 538 13.04 -24.97 -38.21
N ALA A 539 12.30 -26.08 -38.24
CA ALA A 539 11.71 -26.80 -37.12
C ALA A 539 12.76 -27.56 -36.30
N VAL A 540 12.49 -27.74 -35.01
CA VAL A 540 13.34 -28.51 -34.09
C VAL A 540 12.87 -29.98 -34.07
N ASP A 541 13.76 -30.88 -34.45
CA ASP A 541 13.63 -32.33 -34.28
C ASP A 541 14.45 -32.78 -33.05
N ASN A 542 13.88 -33.68 -32.26
CA ASN A 542 14.40 -34.21 -31.01
C ASN A 542 14.78 -35.67 -31.25
N SER A 543 16.06 -36.00 -31.39
CA SER A 543 16.61 -37.27 -30.88
C SER A 543 18.13 -37.41 -31.09
N ALA A 544 18.72 -38.03 -30.06
CA ALA A 544 19.83 -39.00 -30.08
C ALA A 544 21.22 -38.58 -29.58
N LEU A 545 21.80 -39.55 -28.83
CA LEU A 545 23.18 -39.73 -28.34
C LEU A 545 23.45 -39.07 -26.97
N GLY A 546 23.55 -39.76 -25.82
CA GLY A 546 23.96 -41.14 -25.54
C GLY A 546 25.46 -41.21 -25.28
N LEU A 547 25.92 -41.27 -24.01
CA LEU A 547 27.12 -42.00 -23.57
C LEU A 547 27.37 -41.93 -22.04
N ALA A 548 27.35 -43.13 -21.44
CA ALA A 548 28.05 -43.73 -20.29
C ALA A 548 28.79 -42.88 -19.22
N ILE A 549 28.49 -43.27 -17.97
CA ILE A 549 29.16 -42.95 -16.69
C ILE A 549 30.18 -44.05 -16.37
N PRO A 550 31.38 -43.76 -15.85
CA PRO A 550 32.15 -44.72 -15.06
C PRO A 550 31.95 -44.49 -13.56
N THR A 551 31.55 -45.56 -12.87
CA THR A 551 31.54 -45.72 -11.41
C THR A 551 32.95 -45.93 -10.87
N ASN A 552 33.25 -45.37 -9.69
CA ASN A 552 34.27 -45.94 -8.82
C ASN A 552 33.89 -45.74 -7.34
N ASP A 553 33.84 -46.86 -6.62
CA ASP A 553 33.52 -46.99 -5.20
C ASP A 553 34.76 -46.88 -4.31
N GLY A 554 34.67 -46.02 -3.28
CA GLY A 554 35.16 -46.20 -1.90
C GLY A 554 36.63 -45.88 -1.54
N PRO A 555 36.98 -45.79 -0.22
CA PRO A 555 36.12 -45.78 0.98
C PRO A 555 36.39 -44.62 1.98
N ALA A 556 35.58 -44.63 3.05
CA ALA A 556 35.40 -43.68 4.16
C ALA A 556 36.64 -43.10 4.88
N CYS A 557 36.49 -41.89 5.43
CA CYS A 557 37.06 -41.54 6.74
C CYS A 557 36.32 -40.35 7.43
N GLU A 558 35.88 -40.67 8.65
CA GLU A 558 35.51 -39.92 9.86
C GLU A 558 35.49 -38.38 9.93
N ALA A 559 34.49 -37.93 10.70
CA ALA A 559 34.37 -36.59 11.28
C ALA A 559 35.54 -36.26 12.23
N ASN A 560 36.01 -35.02 12.21
CA ASN A 560 36.44 -34.35 13.44
C ASN A 560 36.42 -32.83 13.33
N SER A 561 36.00 -32.25 14.45
CA SER A 561 35.97 -30.86 14.88
C SER A 561 37.28 -30.09 14.69
N GLY A 562 37.18 -28.77 14.49
CA GLY A 562 38.29 -27.88 14.81
C GLY A 562 38.21 -26.51 14.17
N PHE A 563 37.70 -25.53 14.92
CA PHE A 563 38.08 -24.13 14.74
C PHE A 563 39.61 -24.01 14.75
N ASN A 564 40.19 -23.27 13.79
CA ASN A 564 41.24 -22.30 14.13
C ASN A 564 41.51 -21.29 13.02
N VAL A 565 41.69 -20.07 13.50
CA VAL A 565 41.96 -18.79 12.85
C VAL A 565 43.30 -18.82 12.12
N PHE A 566 43.35 -18.27 10.90
CA PHE A 566 44.59 -17.75 10.33
C PHE A 566 44.45 -16.27 9.95
N ASN A 567 45.19 -15.47 10.72
CA ASN A 567 45.51 -14.08 10.50
C ASN A 567 46.78 -14.06 9.61
N GLY A 568 46.83 -13.28 8.54
CA GLY A 568 48.06 -13.20 7.73
C GLY A 568 47.91 -12.57 6.36
N THR A 569 48.13 -11.26 6.31
CA THR A 569 48.49 -10.48 5.13
C THR A 569 49.69 -11.06 4.38
N LYS A 570 49.59 -11.25 3.05
CA LYS A 570 50.72 -11.13 2.11
C LYS A 570 50.28 -11.18 0.65
N GLY A 571 50.67 -10.13 -0.08
CA GLY A 571 51.32 -10.27 -1.40
C GLY A 571 50.42 -10.27 -2.63
N ILE A 572 50.31 -9.11 -3.27
CA ILE A 572 50.03 -8.95 -4.70
C ILE A 572 51.11 -9.70 -5.50
N GLY A 573 50.70 -10.52 -6.46
CA GLY A 573 51.58 -11.19 -7.43
C GLY A 573 50.79 -11.68 -8.64
N ASP A 574 50.95 -10.94 -9.74
CA ASP A 574 50.80 -11.29 -11.16
C ASP A 574 49.55 -12.08 -11.64
N CYS A 575 48.61 -11.31 -12.18
CA CYS A 575 47.61 -11.76 -13.14
C CYS A 575 48.23 -11.84 -14.55
N GLN A 576 48.43 -13.05 -15.08
CA GLN A 576 48.36 -13.33 -16.50
C GLN A 576 47.83 -14.76 -16.69
N ASP A 577 46.97 -14.91 -17.70
CA ASP A 577 46.37 -16.15 -18.22
C ASP A 577 45.09 -16.65 -17.54
N TYR A 578 43.94 -16.11 -17.96
CA TYR A 578 42.77 -16.93 -18.33
C TYR A 578 42.01 -16.25 -19.49
N LEU A 579 42.09 -16.88 -20.65
CA LEU A 579 41.25 -16.62 -21.83
C LEU A 579 39.80 -17.01 -21.49
N ILE A 580 38.88 -16.08 -21.73
CA ILE A 580 37.43 -16.26 -21.58
C ILE A 580 36.93 -17.05 -22.80
N ASP A 581 36.40 -18.24 -22.55
CA ASP A 581 35.58 -18.99 -23.50
C ASP A 581 34.13 -18.50 -23.40
N ASN A 582 33.55 -18.06 -24.53
CA ASN A 582 32.48 -17.08 -24.58
C ASN A 582 31.06 -17.67 -24.75
N ASP A 583 30.84 -18.95 -24.45
CA ASP A 583 29.58 -19.63 -24.80
C ASP A 583 28.79 -20.26 -23.64
N LYS A 584 29.12 -19.98 -22.37
CA LYS A 584 28.32 -20.44 -21.22
C LYS A 584 28.31 -19.47 -20.04
N ALA A 585 27.70 -18.29 -20.20
CA ALA A 585 27.39 -17.41 -19.07
C ALA A 585 25.97 -17.70 -18.54
N CYS A 586 25.86 -18.65 -17.60
CA CYS A 586 24.69 -18.70 -16.72
C CYS A 586 24.84 -17.59 -15.68
N LEU A 587 24.04 -16.53 -15.81
CA LEU A 587 23.94 -15.45 -14.84
C LEU A 587 23.34 -15.98 -13.53
N TRP A 588 24.20 -16.33 -12.57
CA TRP A 588 23.78 -16.58 -11.20
C TRP A 588 23.87 -15.27 -10.41
N ILE A 589 22.72 -14.64 -10.18
CA ILE A 589 22.60 -13.54 -9.21
C ILE A 589 22.41 -14.19 -7.84
N ALA A 590 23.46 -14.19 -7.02
CA ALA A 590 23.37 -14.42 -5.58
C ALA A 590 23.50 -13.06 -4.86
N PRO A 591 22.65 -12.75 -3.86
CA PRO A 591 22.74 -11.47 -3.17
C PRO A 591 23.60 -11.58 -1.90
N TYR A 592 24.39 -10.52 -1.67
CA TYR A 592 25.09 -10.11 -0.44
C TYR A 592 26.36 -10.85 0.02
N TYR A 593 27.47 -10.09 0.14
CA TYR A 593 28.12 -9.73 1.40
C TYR A 593 29.16 -8.63 1.11
N HIS A 594 28.97 -7.42 1.63
CA HIS A 594 30.07 -6.47 1.83
C HIS A 594 30.26 -6.27 3.32
N LEU A 595 31.31 -6.90 3.84
CA LEU A 595 31.94 -6.56 5.11
C LEU A 595 33.13 -5.63 4.80
N MET A 596 33.16 -4.52 5.53
CA MET A 596 34.30 -3.67 5.91
C MET A 596 35.18 -3.04 4.82
N LEU A 597 35.12 -1.70 4.76
CA LEU A 597 36.26 -0.83 5.08
C LEU A 597 35.77 0.38 5.89
#